data_AF-A0A3B9VMI6-F1
#
_entry.id   AF-A0A3B9VMI6-F1
#
_cell.length_a   1.000
_cell.length_b   1.000
_cell.length_c   1.000
_cell.angle_alpha   90.00
_cell.angle_beta   90.00
_cell.angle_gamma   90.00
#
_symmetry.space_group_name_H-M   'P 1'
#
loop_
_entity.id
_entity.type
_entity.pdbx_description
1 polymer ?
#
loop_
_entity_poly.entity_id
_entity_poly.type
_entity_poly.pdbx_seq_one_letter_code
_entity_poly.pdbx_strand_id
1 'polypeptide(L)'
;TAHPDSSRKRIYCDTWQRPGANLEGTSLEISLEIAQGISREFDLWIGTNSKDLGYIQALTNRGFKLLRTYHGLKAEITSHPYPKLEGGLEMRLISEDEKKIWWATHQ
;
A
#
# COMPACT_ATOMS: atom_id res chain seq x y z
N THR A 1 1.76 4.21 -11.46
CA THR A 1 1.54 5.54 -10.84
C THR A 1 2.55 5.73 -9.74
N ALA A 2 3.00 6.96 -9.46
CA ALA A 2 3.97 7.25 -8.40
C ALA A 2 3.41 8.33 -7.47
N HIS A 3 3.47 8.08 -6.17
CA HIS A 3 2.84 8.89 -5.13
C HIS A 3 3.88 9.26 -4.07
N PRO A 4 4.45 10.47 -4.10
CA PRO A 4 5.40 10.91 -3.09
C PRO A 4 4.72 11.20 -1.75
N ASP A 5 5.35 10.75 -0.68
CA ASP A 5 5.04 11.06 0.72
C ASP A 5 6.25 11.79 1.32
N SER A 6 6.17 13.12 1.35
CA SER A 6 7.23 13.99 1.84
C SER A 6 7.47 13.86 3.34
N SER A 7 6.44 13.50 4.13
CA SER A 7 6.56 13.32 5.57
C SER A 7 7.46 12.13 5.92
N ARG A 8 7.41 11.08 5.09
CA ARG A 8 8.18 9.85 5.29
C ARG A 8 9.41 9.73 4.40
N LYS A 9 9.64 10.70 3.50
CA LYS A 9 10.67 10.65 2.45
C LYS A 9 10.58 9.37 1.62
N ARG A 10 9.36 9.02 1.19
CA ARG A 10 9.07 7.80 0.42
C ARG A 10 8.31 8.12 -0.85
N ILE A 11 8.47 7.27 -1.86
CA ILE A 11 7.63 7.27 -3.06
C ILE A 11 6.95 5.92 -3.12
N TYR A 12 5.63 5.90 -3.10
CA TYR A 12 4.84 4.69 -3.30
C TYR A 12 4.56 4.51 -4.79
N CYS A 13 4.82 3.33 -5.34
CA CYS A 13 4.60 3.09 -6.76
C CYS A 13 3.83 1.79 -7.00
N ASP A 14 2.85 1.86 -7.90
CA ASP A 14 2.06 0.73 -8.39
C ASP A 14 2.23 0.60 -9.91
N THR A 15 2.55 -0.61 -10.35
CA THR A 15 2.68 -0.96 -11.78
C THR A 15 1.66 -2.01 -12.17
N TRP A 16 1.09 -1.83 -13.36
CA TRP A 16 0.03 -2.69 -13.87
C TRP A 16 0.38 -3.05 -15.30
N GLN A 17 0.28 -4.32 -15.63
CA GLN A 17 0.48 -4.81 -16.98
C GLN A 17 -0.63 -5.79 -17.37
N ARG A 18 -0.87 -5.92 -18.67
CA ARG A 18 -1.78 -6.93 -19.19
C ARG A 18 -1.17 -8.33 -18.96
N PRO A 19 -1.96 -9.34 -18.56
CA PRO A 19 -1.47 -10.72 -18.50
C PRO A 19 -0.79 -11.14 -19.81
N GLY A 20 0.40 -11.73 -19.72
CA GLY A 20 1.19 -12.21 -20.86
C GLY A 20 1.97 -11.13 -21.62
N ALA A 21 1.96 -9.86 -21.19
CA ALA A 21 2.76 -8.82 -21.81
C ALA A 21 4.27 -8.96 -21.52
N ASN A 22 4.64 -9.62 -20.41
CA ASN A 22 6.01 -9.88 -19.98
C ASN A 22 6.87 -8.59 -19.89
N LEU A 23 6.34 -7.56 -19.24
CA LEU A 23 6.94 -6.22 -19.13
C LEU A 23 7.44 -5.90 -17.71
N GLU A 24 7.71 -6.90 -16.87
CA GLU A 24 8.11 -6.75 -15.47
C GLU A 24 9.38 -5.89 -15.35
N GLY A 25 10.40 -6.18 -16.15
CA GLY A 25 11.65 -5.42 -16.16
C GLY A 25 11.44 -3.99 -16.67
N THR A 26 10.78 -3.83 -17.82
CA THR A 26 10.52 -2.51 -18.42
C THR A 26 9.68 -1.62 -17.50
N SER A 27 8.65 -2.18 -16.86
CA SER A 27 7.80 -1.44 -15.93
C SER A 27 8.55 -1.03 -14.66
N LEU A 28 9.48 -1.86 -14.17
CA LEU A 28 10.36 -1.50 -13.06
C LEU A 28 11.30 -0.35 -13.42
N GLU A 29 11.95 -0.39 -14.59
CA GLU A 29 12.87 0.69 -15.01
C GLU A 29 12.13 2.02 -15.20
N ILE A 30 10.95 2.01 -15.84
CA ILE A 30 10.11 3.22 -15.93
C ILE A 30 9.73 3.75 -14.53
N SER A 31 9.44 2.87 -13.58
CA SER A 31 9.09 3.27 -12.21
C SER A 31 10.27 3.91 -11.48
N LEU A 32 11.49 3.38 -11.70
CA LEU A 32 12.72 3.95 -11.16
C LEU A 32 13.01 5.34 -11.76
N GLU A 33 12.87 5.50 -13.07
CA GLU A 33 13.06 6.79 -13.75
C GLU A 33 12.08 7.85 -13.23
N ILE A 34 10.80 7.50 -13.11
CA ILE A 34 9.78 8.40 -12.55
C ILE A 34 10.13 8.77 -11.11
N ALA A 35 10.51 7.80 -10.26
CA ALA A 35 10.85 8.05 -8.87
C ALA A 35 12.08 8.97 -8.74
N GLN A 36 13.13 8.74 -9.53
CA GLN A 36 14.32 9.60 -9.58
C GLN A 36 14.02 11.02 -10.07
N GLY A 37 13.06 11.16 -10.99
CA GLY A 37 12.56 12.45 -11.46
C GLY A 37 11.77 13.23 -10.40
N ILE A 38 11.13 12.53 -9.45
CA ILE A 38 10.41 13.13 -8.32
C ILE A 38 11.38 13.55 -7.22
N SER A 39 12.20 12.62 -6.72
CA SER A 39 13.21 12.91 -5.71
C SER A 39 14.25 11.80 -5.64
N ARG A 40 15.53 12.17 -5.67
CA ARG A 40 16.65 11.24 -5.50
C ARG A 40 16.97 10.93 -4.03
N GLU A 41 16.37 11.67 -3.11
CA GLU A 41 16.57 11.51 -1.67
C GLU A 41 15.53 10.56 -1.04
N PHE A 42 14.44 10.27 -1.75
CA PHE A 42 13.34 9.48 -1.21
C PHE A 42 13.53 8.00 -1.52
N ASP A 43 13.13 7.14 -0.58
CA ASP A 43 13.11 5.70 -0.80
C ASP A 43 11.93 5.31 -1.70
N LEU A 44 12.18 4.46 -2.70
CA LEU A 44 11.13 3.89 -3.53
C LEU A 44 10.52 2.63 -2.89
N TRP A 45 9.22 2.68 -2.61
CA TRP A 45 8.44 1.60 -2.03
C TRP A 45 7.43 1.08 -3.04
N ILE A 46 7.65 -0.13 -3.53
CA ILE A 46 6.78 -0.76 -4.53
C ILE A 46 5.88 -1.79 -3.85
N GLY A 47 4.58 -1.68 -4.11
CA GLY A 47 3.60 -2.71 -3.78
C GLY A 47 3.42 -3.67 -4.95
N THR A 48 3.36 -4.97 -4.68
CA THR A 48 3.00 -5.97 -5.70
C THR A 48 2.10 -7.04 -5.10
N ASN A 49 1.28 -7.65 -5.95
CA ASN A 49 0.47 -8.80 -5.54
C ASN A 49 1.40 -9.98 -5.23
N SER A 50 1.13 -10.71 -4.15
CA SER A 50 1.96 -11.87 -3.76
C SER A 50 1.98 -13.01 -4.79
N LYS A 51 1.03 -13.02 -5.73
CA LYS A 51 0.97 -13.98 -6.84
C LYS A 51 1.72 -13.53 -8.09
N ASP A 52 2.18 -12.28 -8.16
CA ASP A 52 2.96 -11.77 -9.28
C ASP A 52 4.45 -12.12 -9.10
N LEU A 53 4.75 -13.40 -9.24
CA LEU A 53 6.10 -13.92 -9.02
C LEU A 53 7.12 -13.35 -10.01
N GLY A 54 6.69 -13.03 -11.24
CA GLY A 54 7.55 -12.41 -12.26
C GLY A 54 8.01 -11.02 -11.81
N TYR A 55 7.07 -10.18 -11.36
CA TYR A 55 7.42 -8.83 -10.92
C TYR A 55 8.18 -8.84 -9.59
N ILE A 56 7.82 -9.75 -8.66
CA ILE A 56 8.61 -9.98 -7.44
C ILE A 56 10.06 -10.35 -7.79
N GLN A 57 10.27 -11.23 -8.76
CA GLN A 57 11.62 -11.61 -9.20
C GLN A 57 12.37 -10.45 -9.84
N ALA A 58 11.70 -9.62 -10.65
CA ALA A 58 12.30 -8.42 -11.24
C ALA A 58 12.77 -7.45 -10.15
N LEU A 59 11.94 -7.22 -9.13
CA LEU A 59 12.26 -6.38 -7.97
C LEU A 59 13.46 -6.93 -7.18
N THR A 60 13.45 -8.23 -6.82
CA THR A 60 14.54 -8.82 -6.04
C THR A 60 15.86 -8.85 -6.80
N ASN A 61 15.84 -9.15 -8.11
CA ASN A 61 17.02 -9.06 -8.98
C ASN A 61 17.60 -7.65 -9.02
N ARG A 62 16.76 -6.62 -8.88
CA ARG A 62 17.17 -5.21 -8.83
C ARG A 62 17.64 -4.76 -7.44
N GLY A 63 17.58 -5.64 -6.44
CA GLY A 63 18.05 -5.39 -5.08
C GLY A 63 16.98 -4.92 -4.10
N PHE A 64 15.70 -4.93 -4.49
CA PHE A 64 14.61 -4.64 -3.55
C PHE A 64 14.52 -5.75 -2.50
N LYS A 65 14.20 -5.34 -1.26
CA LYS A 65 13.98 -6.25 -0.13
C LYS A 65 12.51 -6.28 0.22
N LEU A 66 11.99 -7.46 0.56
CA LEU A 66 10.65 -7.58 1.09
C LEU A 66 10.58 -6.92 2.47
N LEU A 67 9.70 -5.92 2.61
CA LEU A 67 9.51 -5.18 3.87
C LEU A 67 8.28 -5.68 4.64
N ARG A 68 7.18 -5.98 3.94
CA ARG A 68 5.89 -6.33 4.53
C ARG A 68 5.00 -7.07 3.55
N THR A 69 4.11 -7.91 4.10
CA THR A 69 3.04 -8.59 3.35
C THR A 69 1.69 -8.12 3.87
N TYR A 70 0.79 -7.78 2.95
CA TYR A 70 -0.60 -7.44 3.27
C TYR A 70 -1.54 -8.58 2.88
N HIS A 71 -2.35 -9.03 3.82
CA HIS A 71 -3.37 -10.04 3.57
C HIS A 71 -4.71 -9.37 3.27
N GLY A 72 -5.22 -9.57 2.06
CA GLY A 72 -6.59 -9.24 1.73
C GLY A 72 -7.53 -10.30 2.31
N LEU A 73 -8.35 -9.91 3.29
CA LEU A 73 -9.36 -10.77 3.90
C LEU A 73 -10.75 -10.37 3.40
N LYS A 74 -11.63 -11.36 3.21
CA LYS A 74 -13.03 -11.16 2.81
C LYS A 74 -13.94 -12.01 3.70
N ALA A 75 -15.02 -11.41 4.17
CA ALA A 75 -16.10 -12.10 4.87
C ALA A 75 -17.45 -11.75 4.23
N GLU A 76 -18.43 -12.64 4.36
CA GLU A 76 -19.81 -12.34 3.99
C GLU A 76 -20.44 -11.43 5.04
N ILE A 77 -21.19 -10.43 4.58
CA ILE A 77 -21.99 -9.60 5.48
C ILE A 77 -23.15 -10.46 5.97
N THR A 78 -23.14 -10.73 7.26
CA THR A 78 -24.08 -11.60 7.96
C THR A 78 -24.59 -10.89 9.19
N SER A 79 -25.77 -11.29 9.70
CA SER A 79 -26.36 -10.72 10.90
C SER A 79 -25.70 -11.28 12.16
N HIS A 80 -24.44 -10.93 12.40
CA HIS A 80 -23.79 -11.21 13.67
C HIS A 80 -24.31 -10.23 14.73
N PRO A 81 -24.65 -10.70 15.94
CA PRO A 81 -24.97 -9.81 17.03
C PRO A 81 -23.76 -8.94 17.36
N TYR A 82 -24.00 -7.69 17.77
CA TYR A 82 -22.94 -6.82 18.26
C TYR A 82 -22.20 -7.49 19.44
N PRO A 83 -20.89 -7.27 19.59
CA PRO A 83 -20.15 -7.77 20.73
C PRO A 83 -20.72 -7.20 22.03
N LYS A 84 -20.77 -8.03 23.09
CA LYS A 84 -21.06 -7.54 24.43
C LYS A 84 -19.87 -6.71 24.91
N LEU A 85 -20.12 -5.44 25.23
CA LEU A 85 -19.11 -4.56 25.78
C LEU A 85 -18.98 -4.79 27.29
N GLU A 86 -17.74 -4.77 27.79
CA GLU A 86 -17.47 -4.75 29.23
C GLU A 86 -18.00 -3.44 29.86
N GLY A 87 -18.22 -3.45 31.18
CA GLY A 87 -18.75 -2.29 31.89
C GLY A 87 -17.88 -1.03 31.69
N GLY A 88 -18.52 0.07 31.27
CA GLY A 88 -17.84 1.35 31.04
C GLY A 88 -17.34 1.59 29.61
N LEU A 89 -17.48 0.61 28.71
CA LEU A 89 -17.16 0.77 27.29
C LEU A 89 -18.40 1.14 26.47
N GLU A 90 -18.22 2.04 25.50
CA GLU A 90 -19.25 2.48 24.56
C GLU A 90 -18.72 2.37 23.12
N MET A 91 -19.58 1.95 22.19
CA MET A 91 -19.35 2.09 20.75
C MET A 91 -20.33 3.12 20.18
N ARG A 92 -19.80 4.14 19.49
CA ARG A 92 -20.59 5.16 18.81
C ARG A 92 -20.01 5.51 17.45
N LEU A 93 -20.84 6.09 16.59
CA LEU A 93 -20.37 6.72 15.36
C LEU A 93 -19.66 8.04 15.70
N ILE A 94 -18.54 8.29 15.04
CA ILE A 94 -17.82 9.56 15.14
C ILE A 94 -18.32 10.56 14.07
N SER A 95 -18.27 11.84 14.40
CA SER A 95 -18.60 12.94 13.50
C SER A 95 -17.51 13.20 12.45
N GLU A 96 -17.82 13.99 11.42
CA GLU A 96 -16.84 14.41 10.41
C GLU A 96 -15.66 15.21 11.00
N ASP A 97 -15.90 16.01 12.04
CA ASP A 97 -14.83 16.79 12.67
C ASP A 97 -13.91 15.90 13.50
N GLU A 98 -14.44 14.90 14.19
CA GLU A 98 -13.65 13.89 14.88
C GLU A 98 -12.82 13.03 13.91
N LYS A 99 -13.36 12.73 12.72
CA LYS A 99 -12.58 12.07 11.67
C LYS A 99 -11.33 12.86 11.34
N LYS A 100 -11.44 14.18 11.08
CA LYS A 100 -10.28 15.03 10.72
C LYS A 100 -9.15 14.94 11.76
N ILE A 101 -9.50 14.95 13.04
CA ILE A 101 -8.52 14.80 14.14
C ILE A 101 -7.82 13.43 14.06
N TRP A 102 -8.61 12.37 13.82
CA TRP A 102 -8.07 11.02 13.65
C TRP A 102 -7.10 10.91 12.47
N TRP A 103 -7.46 11.45 11.30
CA TRP A 103 -6.61 11.46 10.10
C TRP A 103 -5.30 12.19 10.36
N ALA A 104 -5.34 13.35 11.02
CA ALA A 104 -4.14 14.12 11.36
C ALA A 104 -3.19 13.40 12.33
N THR A 105 -3.69 12.43 13.09
CA THR A 105 -2.90 11.69 14.09
C THR A 105 -2.32 10.39 13.53
N HIS A 106 -2.99 9.75 12.57
CA HIS A 106 -2.67 8.39 12.10
C HIS A 106 -2.15 8.30 10.66
N GLN A 107 -2.21 9.39 9.89
CA GLN A 107 -1.55 9.48 8.58
C GLN A 107 -0.22 10.23 8.68
#